data_AF-A0A377GZC3-F1
#
_entry.id   AF-A0A377GZC3-F1
#
_cell.length_a   1.000
_cell.length_b   1.000
_cell.length_c   1.000
_cell.angle_alpha   90.00
_cell.angle_beta   90.00
_cell.angle_gamma   90.00
#
_symmetry.space_group_name_H-M   'P 1'
#
loop_
_entity.id
_entity.type
_entity.pdbx_description
1 polymer ?
#
loop_
_entity_poly.entity_id
_entity_poly.type
_entity_poly.pdbx_seq_one_letter_code
_entity_poly.pdbx_strand_id
1 'polypeptide(L)'
;MKKYLLLPLFLSSLSFAITDFNGINWGDNKNNLNLIFKNLEEEISIDKNISILSVQNPKENIEKYQFFLKDNSLNKIRVIFDKKTIKKKELQDIYLQLTTKIGAPVLKLPILKNIGDLKVQGNALKFIPDTNTVIYFTGVDTIDKLDKMIDSNLYLDYIPSQTEYVF
;
A
#
# COMPACT_ATOMS: atom_id res chain seq x y z
N MET A 1 7.86 -3.86 -55.48
CA MET A 1 7.95 -3.17 -54.17
C MET A 1 6.65 -3.40 -53.40
N LYS A 2 6.57 -4.41 -52.54
CA LYS A 2 5.42 -4.60 -51.64
C LYS A 2 5.76 -3.93 -50.31
N LYS A 3 4.96 -2.94 -49.93
CA LYS A 3 5.11 -2.20 -48.68
C LYS A 3 4.82 -3.15 -47.51
N TYR A 4 5.83 -3.42 -46.69
CA TYR A 4 5.61 -4.01 -45.37
C TYR A 4 4.87 -2.97 -44.53
N LEU A 5 3.61 -3.25 -44.21
CA LEU A 5 2.88 -2.48 -43.23
C LEU A 5 3.42 -2.90 -41.86
N LEU A 6 4.48 -2.21 -41.40
CA LEU A 6 4.85 -2.18 -39.99
C LEU A 6 3.63 -1.63 -39.25
N LEU A 7 2.98 -2.48 -38.45
CA LEU A 7 2.01 -2.06 -37.44
C LEU A 7 2.82 -1.84 -36.15
N PRO A 8 3.20 -0.59 -35.79
CA PRO A 8 3.86 -0.38 -34.52
C PRO A 8 2.79 -0.30 -33.44
N LEU A 9 2.94 -1.15 -32.41
CA LEU A 9 2.59 -0.86 -31.02
C LEU A 9 1.16 -0.37 -30.71
N PHE A 10 0.24 -1.30 -30.49
CA PHE A 10 -0.90 -1.12 -29.57
C PHE A 10 -0.78 -2.02 -28.33
N LEU A 11 0.44 -2.25 -27.85
CA LEU A 11 0.70 -2.94 -26.57
C LEU A 11 1.01 -1.96 -25.43
N SER A 12 1.01 -0.65 -25.68
CA SER A 12 1.54 0.35 -24.73
C SER A 12 0.56 0.84 -23.65
N SER A 13 -0.43 0.05 -23.26
CA SER A 13 -1.20 0.31 -22.04
C SER A 13 -2.07 -0.87 -21.61
N LEU A 14 -1.50 -2.08 -21.50
CA LEU A 14 -2.09 -3.02 -20.54
C LEU A 14 -1.80 -2.45 -19.15
N SER A 15 -2.60 -1.47 -18.72
CA SER A 15 -2.60 -1.01 -17.34
C SER A 15 -3.23 -2.14 -16.53
N PHE A 16 -2.39 -3.03 -16.02
CA PHE A 16 -2.85 -4.08 -15.13
C PHE A 16 -3.34 -3.40 -13.85
N ALA A 17 -4.61 -3.62 -13.52
CA ALA A 17 -5.19 -3.13 -12.29
C ALA A 17 -4.33 -3.56 -11.10
N ILE A 18 -4.17 -2.69 -10.12
CA ILE A 18 -3.45 -3.03 -8.90
C ILE A 18 -4.21 -4.15 -8.20
N THR A 19 -3.51 -5.22 -7.85
CA THR A 19 -4.10 -6.36 -7.12
C THR A 19 -4.92 -5.85 -5.91
N ASP A 20 -6.14 -6.35 -5.74
CA ASP A 20 -7.15 -5.93 -4.73
C ASP A 20 -7.83 -4.57 -4.94
N PHE A 21 -7.41 -3.78 -5.94
CA PHE A 21 -7.94 -2.47 -6.27
C PHE A 21 -8.41 -2.38 -7.72
N ASN A 22 -9.61 -2.91 -7.97
CA ASN A 22 -10.21 -2.90 -9.31
C ASN A 22 -10.39 -1.48 -9.83
N GLY A 23 -9.94 -1.24 -11.07
CA GLY A 23 -10.07 0.04 -11.75
C GLY A 23 -9.00 1.08 -11.40
N ILE A 24 -8.09 0.77 -10.46
CA ILE A 24 -6.95 1.63 -10.13
C ILE A 24 -5.68 1.13 -10.81
N ASN A 25 -4.90 2.06 -11.36
CA ASN A 25 -3.61 1.79 -11.97
C ASN A 25 -2.51 2.67 -11.35
N TRP A 26 -1.27 2.18 -11.40
CA TRP A 26 -0.11 3.02 -11.08
C TRP A 26 -0.07 4.22 -12.03
N GLY A 27 0.21 5.41 -11.49
CA GLY A 27 0.18 6.66 -12.25
C GLY A 27 -1.15 7.41 -12.24
N ASP A 28 -2.25 6.79 -11.79
CA ASP A 28 -3.55 7.45 -11.64
C ASP A 28 -3.45 8.71 -10.76
N ASN A 29 -4.16 9.77 -11.13
CA ASN A 29 -4.19 11.02 -10.37
C ASN A 29 -5.45 11.13 -9.52
N LYS A 30 -5.60 12.25 -8.79
CA LYS A 30 -6.78 12.53 -7.96
C LYS A 30 -8.11 12.39 -8.71
N ASN A 31 -8.17 12.86 -9.96
CA ASN A 31 -9.40 12.79 -10.75
C ASN A 31 -9.75 11.35 -11.11
N ASN A 32 -8.76 10.52 -11.45
CA ASN A 32 -8.99 9.09 -11.67
C ASN A 32 -9.55 8.41 -10.41
N LEU A 33 -8.94 8.68 -9.26
CA LEU A 33 -9.36 8.10 -7.98
C LEU A 33 -10.78 8.55 -7.56
N ASN A 34 -11.13 9.82 -7.82
CA ASN A 34 -12.48 10.37 -7.57
C ASN A 34 -13.59 9.68 -8.38
N LEU A 35 -13.28 9.03 -9.51
CA LEU A 35 -14.26 8.25 -10.26
C LEU A 35 -14.66 6.96 -9.54
N ILE A 36 -13.78 6.46 -8.67
CA ILE A 36 -13.92 5.17 -7.98
C ILE A 36 -14.39 5.39 -6.54
N PHE A 37 -13.87 6.41 -5.87
CA PHE A 37 -14.18 6.73 -4.48
C PHE A 37 -14.87 8.08 -4.36
N LYS A 38 -16.09 8.09 -3.79
CA LYS A 38 -16.93 9.29 -3.69
C LYS A 38 -16.47 10.29 -2.62
N ASN A 39 -15.78 9.83 -1.59
CA ASN A 39 -15.43 10.61 -0.40
C ASN A 39 -13.91 10.62 -0.17
N LEU A 40 -13.14 11.04 -1.18
CA LEU A 40 -11.70 11.20 -1.04
C LEU A 40 -11.38 12.47 -0.26
N GLU A 41 -10.68 12.32 0.85
CA GLU A 41 -10.23 13.41 1.73
C GLU A 41 -8.73 13.61 1.57
N GLU A 42 -8.27 14.86 1.55
CA GLU A 42 -6.83 15.17 1.59
C GLU A 42 -6.29 15.05 3.01
N GLU A 43 -5.16 14.37 3.16
CA GLU A 43 -4.41 14.28 4.41
C GLU A 43 -3.12 15.11 4.34
N ILE A 44 -2.65 15.54 5.51
CA ILE A 44 -1.40 16.28 5.64
C ILE A 44 -0.24 15.37 5.27
N SER A 45 0.59 15.82 4.33
CA SER A 45 1.86 15.19 4.00
C SER A 45 3.03 16.01 4.56
N ILE A 46 4.06 15.30 5.02
CA ILE A 46 5.31 15.91 5.49
C ILE A 46 6.23 16.22 4.27
N ASP A 47 6.07 15.48 3.17
CA ASP A 47 6.80 15.70 1.92
C ASP A 47 5.94 16.53 0.96
N LYS A 48 6.48 17.67 0.52
CA LYS A 48 5.79 18.60 -0.40
C LYS A 48 5.54 18.00 -1.78
N ASN A 49 6.30 16.98 -2.19
CA ASN A 49 6.14 16.31 -3.49
C ASN A 49 5.14 15.15 -3.43
N ILE A 50 4.62 14.85 -2.23
CA ILE A 50 3.66 13.78 -2.00
C ILE A 50 2.35 14.39 -1.51
N SER A 51 1.27 14.18 -2.26
CA SER A 51 -0.09 14.42 -1.75
C SER A 51 -0.70 13.09 -1.30
N ILE A 52 -1.37 13.09 -0.15
CA ILE A 52 -2.04 11.91 0.38
C ILE A 52 -3.54 12.13 0.29
N LEU A 53 -4.24 11.23 -0.39
CA LEU A 53 -5.69 11.16 -0.38
C LEU A 53 -6.13 9.97 0.46
N SER A 54 -7.30 10.01 1.06
CA SER A 54 -7.79 8.94 1.91
C SER A 54 -9.27 8.67 1.76
N VAL A 55 -9.66 7.43 2.06
CA VAL A 55 -11.05 7.00 2.15
C VAL A 55 -11.22 6.27 3.47
N GLN A 56 -12.10 6.80 4.32
CA GLN A 56 -12.40 6.22 5.64
C GLN A 56 -13.36 5.03 5.53
N ASN A 57 -13.16 4.02 6.37
CA ASN A 57 -13.99 2.82 6.52
C ASN A 57 -14.43 2.17 5.19
N PRO A 58 -13.51 1.90 4.25
CA PRO A 58 -13.87 1.43 2.92
C PRO A 58 -14.44 0.00 2.92
N LYS A 59 -14.08 -0.81 3.93
CA LYS A 59 -14.49 -2.21 4.11
C LYS A 59 -14.41 -2.58 5.59
N GLU A 60 -15.00 -3.73 5.96
CA GLU A 60 -14.87 -4.31 7.31
C GLU A 60 -13.39 -4.47 7.70
N ASN A 61 -13.07 -4.19 8.97
CA ASN A 61 -11.72 -4.28 9.55
C ASN A 61 -10.66 -3.35 8.95
N ILE A 62 -11.04 -2.45 8.05
CA ILE A 62 -10.16 -1.45 7.46
C ILE A 62 -10.60 -0.08 7.96
N GLU A 63 -9.72 0.58 8.72
CA GLU A 63 -9.92 1.94 9.20
C GLU A 63 -9.94 2.91 8.02
N LYS A 64 -8.94 2.83 7.13
CA LYS A 64 -8.88 3.64 5.91
C LYS A 64 -7.96 3.10 4.84
N TYR A 65 -8.19 3.54 3.60
CA TYR A 65 -7.18 3.51 2.54
C TYR A 65 -6.52 4.87 2.43
N GLN A 66 -5.21 4.88 2.20
CA GLN A 66 -4.43 6.06 1.82
C GLN A 66 -3.81 5.85 0.43
N PHE A 67 -3.90 6.87 -0.41
CA PHE A 67 -3.34 6.93 -1.75
C PHE A 67 -2.25 8.00 -1.76
N PHE A 68 -1.00 7.58 -1.94
CA PHE A 68 0.15 8.48 -2.01
C PHE A 68 0.44 8.80 -3.46
N LEU A 69 0.24 10.05 -3.85
CA LEU A 69 0.51 10.54 -5.18
C LEU A 69 1.83 11.32 -5.14
N LYS A 70 2.84 10.82 -5.84
CA LYS A 70 4.11 11.53 -6.05
C LYS A 70 4.00 12.29 -7.35
N ASP A 71 4.22 13.60 -7.32
CA ASP A 71 4.10 14.46 -8.51
C ASP A 71 2.74 14.30 -9.22
N ASN A 72 1.65 14.21 -8.44
CA ASN A 72 0.27 13.96 -8.87
C ASN A 72 0.01 12.57 -9.53
N SER A 73 0.91 11.61 -9.36
CA SER A 73 0.77 10.24 -9.87
C SER A 73 0.81 9.22 -8.74
N LEU A 74 -0.19 8.32 -8.70
CA LEU A 74 -0.30 7.26 -7.70
C LEU A 74 0.95 6.39 -7.69
N ASN A 75 1.61 6.33 -6.54
CA ASN A 75 2.86 5.60 -6.34
C ASN A 75 2.83 4.68 -5.10
N LYS A 76 1.81 4.78 -4.25
CA LYS A 76 1.60 3.82 -3.15
C LYS A 76 0.15 3.82 -2.71
N ILE A 77 -0.36 2.65 -2.36
CA ILE A 77 -1.62 2.50 -1.64
C ILE A 77 -1.30 1.88 -0.28
N ARG A 78 -1.77 2.47 0.81
CA ARG A 78 -1.69 1.89 2.16
C ARG A 78 -3.09 1.55 2.64
N VAL A 79 -3.28 0.29 3.00
CA VAL A 79 -4.43 -0.16 3.78
C VAL A 79 -4.06 -0.08 5.25
N ILE A 80 -4.84 0.65 6.03
CA ILE A 80 -4.71 0.74 7.49
C ILE A 80 -5.84 -0.07 8.09
N PHE A 81 -5.48 -1.12 8.84
CA PHE A 81 -6.48 -1.94 9.50
C PHE A 81 -6.93 -1.32 10.83
N ASP A 82 -8.21 -1.50 11.18
CA ASP A 82 -8.75 -0.99 12.43
C ASP A 82 -8.23 -1.81 13.62
N LYS A 83 -7.34 -1.19 14.42
CA LYS A 83 -6.76 -1.81 15.63
C LYS A 83 -7.78 -2.18 16.71
N LYS A 84 -8.99 -1.61 16.68
CA LYS A 84 -10.07 -1.99 17.60
C LYS A 84 -10.66 -3.35 17.22
N THR A 85 -10.80 -3.63 15.94
CA THR A 85 -11.40 -4.89 15.45
C THR A 85 -10.37 -5.97 15.18
N ILE A 86 -9.17 -5.63 14.69
CA ILE A 86 -8.11 -6.61 14.47
C ILE A 86 -7.60 -7.16 15.79
N LYS A 87 -7.89 -8.44 16.04
CA LYS A 87 -7.26 -9.24 17.08
C LYS A 87 -6.42 -10.34 16.43
N LYS A 88 -5.93 -11.24 17.27
CA LYS A 88 -5.06 -12.34 16.86
C LYS A 88 -5.69 -13.20 15.75
N LYS A 89 -7.00 -13.46 15.82
CA LYS A 89 -7.68 -14.29 14.83
C LYS A 89 -7.75 -13.59 13.48
N GLU A 90 -8.20 -12.34 13.46
CA GLU A 90 -8.32 -11.55 12.23
C GLU A 90 -6.94 -11.36 11.58
N LEU A 91 -5.90 -11.14 12.38
CA LEU A 91 -4.51 -11.09 11.90
C LEU A 91 -4.10 -12.39 11.21
N GLN A 92 -4.40 -13.55 11.83
CA GLN A 92 -4.11 -14.86 11.26
C GLN A 92 -4.90 -15.10 9.96
N ASP A 93 -6.17 -14.72 9.94
CA ASP A 93 -7.04 -14.85 8.77
C ASP A 93 -6.55 -13.97 7.61
N ILE A 94 -6.16 -12.73 7.87
CA ILE A 94 -5.56 -11.83 6.86
C ILE A 94 -4.27 -12.43 6.30
N TYR A 95 -3.38 -12.92 7.17
CA TYR A 95 -2.13 -13.55 6.73
C TYR A 95 -2.37 -14.82 5.91
N LEU A 96 -3.33 -15.65 6.32
CA LEU A 96 -3.71 -16.86 5.59
C LEU A 96 -4.30 -16.53 4.22
N GLN A 97 -5.14 -15.49 4.13
CA GLN A 97 -5.69 -15.02 2.85
C GLN A 97 -4.58 -14.54 1.91
N LEU A 98 -3.64 -13.72 2.40
CA LEU A 98 -2.49 -13.26 1.61
C LEU A 98 -1.67 -14.43 1.08
N THR A 99 -1.32 -15.38 1.96
CA THR A 99 -0.50 -16.54 1.58
C THR A 99 -1.21 -17.52 0.67
N THR A 100 -2.53 -17.67 0.80
CA THR A 100 -3.34 -18.51 -0.10
C THR A 100 -3.48 -17.88 -1.48
N LYS A 101 -3.65 -16.56 -1.54
CA LYS A 101 -3.86 -15.81 -2.79
C LYS A 101 -2.57 -15.58 -3.58
N ILE A 102 -1.48 -15.24 -2.89
CA ILE A 102 -0.23 -14.79 -3.51
C ILE A 102 0.90 -15.83 -3.37
N GLY A 103 0.88 -16.62 -2.29
CA GLY A 103 1.96 -17.51 -1.91
C GLY A 103 2.74 -17.01 -0.69
N ALA A 104 3.80 -17.74 -0.33
CA ALA A 104 4.63 -17.40 0.83
C ALA A 104 5.37 -16.06 0.65
N PRO A 105 5.60 -15.29 1.73
CA PRO A 105 6.40 -14.07 1.65
C PRO A 105 7.83 -14.39 1.20
N VAL A 106 8.37 -13.55 0.32
CA VAL A 106 9.73 -13.73 -0.24
C VAL A 106 10.81 -13.13 0.65
N LEU A 107 10.44 -12.23 1.57
CA LEU A 107 11.37 -11.56 2.47
C LEU A 107 10.67 -11.11 3.74
N LYS A 108 11.43 -11.09 4.86
CA LYS A 108 11.06 -10.44 6.10
C LYS A 108 12.05 -9.32 6.39
N LEU A 109 11.55 -8.10 6.54
CA LEU A 109 12.32 -6.90 6.80
C LEU A 109 12.06 -6.42 8.23
N PRO A 110 13.06 -6.37 9.12
CA PRO A 110 12.89 -5.76 10.43
C PRO A 110 12.73 -4.24 10.30
N ILE A 111 11.90 -3.66 11.15
CA ILE A 111 11.72 -2.22 11.27
C ILE A 111 12.26 -1.81 12.64
N LEU A 112 13.17 -0.85 12.64
CA LEU A 112 13.66 -0.19 13.84
C LEU A 112 14.02 1.26 13.50
N LYS A 113 13.26 2.22 14.02
CA LYS A 113 13.48 3.66 13.82
C LYS A 113 13.29 4.41 15.14
N ASN A 114 14.18 5.35 15.41
CA ASN A 114 14.01 6.30 16.52
C ASN A 114 13.53 7.64 15.96
N ILE A 115 12.46 8.20 16.55
CA ILE A 115 11.85 9.46 16.14
C ILE A 115 11.65 10.31 17.40
N GLY A 116 12.60 11.20 17.68
CA GLY A 116 12.65 11.91 18.96
C GLY A 116 12.76 10.92 20.13
N ASP A 117 11.84 11.05 21.09
CA ASP A 117 11.74 10.18 22.28
C ASP A 117 10.96 8.88 22.02
N LEU A 118 10.53 8.63 20.77
CA LEU A 118 9.76 7.45 20.39
C LEU A 118 10.63 6.45 19.62
N LYS A 119 10.36 5.17 19.86
CA LYS A 119 10.93 4.05 19.12
C LYS A 119 9.83 3.34 18.36
N VAL A 120 10.01 3.21 17.05
CA VAL A 120 9.12 2.47 16.16
C VAL A 120 9.80 1.16 15.79
N GLN A 121 9.19 0.02 16.14
CA GLN A 121 9.75 -1.29 15.85
C GLN A 121 8.71 -2.26 15.29
N GLY A 122 9.13 -3.20 14.46
CA GLY A 122 8.19 -4.13 13.83
C GLY A 122 8.81 -5.00 12.76
N ASN A 123 7.97 -5.56 11.90
CA ASN A 123 8.40 -6.35 10.75
C ASN A 123 7.47 -6.11 9.56
N ALA A 124 8.06 -6.08 8.36
CA ALA A 124 7.35 -6.11 7.09
C ALA A 124 7.62 -7.43 6.36
N LEU A 125 6.56 -8.10 5.91
CA LEU A 125 6.64 -9.28 5.06
C LEU A 125 6.38 -8.87 3.61
N LYS A 126 7.33 -9.17 2.71
CA LYS A 126 7.25 -8.83 1.29
C LYS A 126 6.58 -9.95 0.51
N PHE A 127 5.59 -9.61 -0.31
CA PHE A 127 4.90 -10.48 -1.26
C PHE A 127 5.01 -9.90 -2.67
N ILE A 128 5.03 -10.78 -3.68
CA ILE A 128 5.09 -10.40 -5.09
C ILE A 128 3.86 -11.01 -5.79
N PRO A 129 2.71 -10.31 -5.78
CA PRO A 129 1.49 -10.79 -6.45
C PRO A 129 1.62 -10.88 -7.97
N ASP A 130 2.37 -9.96 -8.58
CA ASP A 130 2.51 -9.83 -10.03
C ASP A 130 3.81 -9.07 -10.39
N THR A 131 4.05 -8.82 -11.68
CA THR A 131 5.28 -8.17 -12.16
C THR A 131 5.32 -6.66 -11.90
N ASN A 132 4.19 -6.02 -11.60
CA ASN A 132 4.05 -4.58 -11.50
C ASN A 132 3.87 -4.09 -10.06
N THR A 133 3.44 -4.97 -9.16
CA THR A 133 3.09 -4.63 -7.78
C THR A 133 3.85 -5.49 -6.79
N VAL A 134 4.32 -4.84 -5.73
CA VAL A 134 4.85 -5.50 -4.53
C VAL A 134 3.97 -5.12 -3.35
N ILE A 135 3.70 -6.09 -2.49
CA ILE A 135 2.88 -5.90 -1.29
C ILE A 135 3.77 -6.09 -0.05
N TYR A 136 3.66 -5.18 0.92
CA TYR A 136 4.27 -5.32 2.23
C TYR A 136 3.18 -5.41 3.30
N PHE A 137 3.16 -6.55 3.99
CA PHE A 137 2.32 -6.75 5.16
C PHE A 137 3.12 -6.40 6.41
N THR A 138 2.80 -5.27 7.02
CA THR A 138 3.65 -4.64 8.03
C THR A 138 2.93 -4.50 9.35
N GLY A 139 3.48 -5.11 10.39
CA GLY A 139 3.08 -4.87 11.78
C GLY A 139 4.11 -4.00 12.47
N VAL A 140 3.66 -2.92 13.11
CA VAL A 140 4.53 -1.95 13.78
C VAL A 140 3.98 -1.54 15.13
N ASP A 141 4.87 -1.44 16.10
CA ASP A 141 4.60 -0.93 17.44
C ASP A 141 5.34 0.39 17.64
N THR A 142 4.68 1.34 18.30
CA THR A 142 5.27 2.58 18.78
C THR A 142 5.48 2.46 20.29
N ILE A 143 6.72 2.71 20.71
CA ILE A 143 7.19 2.56 22.08
C ILE A 143 7.67 3.93 22.56
N ASP A 144 7.26 4.30 23.78
CA ASP A 144 7.71 5.52 24.43
C ASP A 144 9.11 5.38 25.05
N LYS A 145 9.64 6.47 25.59
CA LYS A 145 10.94 6.50 26.28
C LYS A 145 11.04 5.64 27.54
N LEU A 146 9.91 5.11 28.04
CA LEU A 146 9.85 4.23 29.21
C LEU A 146 9.74 2.75 28.79
N ASP A 147 10.03 2.44 27.51
CA ASP A 147 9.88 1.12 26.90
C ASP A 147 8.44 0.57 26.95
N LYS A 148 7.44 1.46 27.04
CA LYS A 148 6.03 1.06 27.01
C LYS A 148 5.47 1.21 25.59
N MET A 149 4.81 0.16 25.11
CA MET A 149 4.04 0.22 23.88
C MET A 149 2.83 1.15 24.07
N ILE A 150 2.77 2.21 23.26
CA ILE A 150 1.70 3.22 23.30
C ILE A 150 0.79 3.15 22.08
N ASP A 151 1.25 2.53 20.99
CA ASP A 151 0.42 2.26 19.81
C ASP A 151 0.89 1.01 19.07
N SER A 152 -0.02 0.37 18.33
CA SER A 152 0.27 -0.79 17.48
C SER A 152 -0.62 -0.75 16.25
N ASN A 153 -0.01 -0.84 15.08
CA ASN A 153 -0.69 -0.70 13.80
C ASN A 153 -0.32 -1.84 12.85
N LEU A 154 -1.29 -2.19 12.01
CA LEU A 154 -1.14 -3.16 10.94
C LEU A 154 -1.43 -2.48 9.60
N TYR A 155 -0.55 -2.71 8.62
CA TYR A 155 -0.65 -2.13 7.30
C TYR A 155 -0.51 -3.17 6.20
N LEU A 156 -1.15 -2.89 5.07
CA LEU A 156 -0.85 -3.53 3.80
C LEU A 156 -0.48 -2.44 2.78
N ASP A 157 0.81 -2.34 2.48
CA ASP A 157 1.33 -1.36 1.52
C ASP A 157 1.47 -2.02 0.15
N TYR A 158 0.81 -1.45 -0.86
CA TYR A 158 0.98 -1.78 -2.27
C TYR A 158 1.87 -0.71 -2.88
N ILE A 159 2.93 -1.14 -3.58
CA ILE A 159 3.85 -0.24 -4.29
C ILE A 159 4.18 -0.78 -5.68
N PRO A 160 4.55 0.08 -6.65
CA PRO A 160 5.13 -0.37 -7.91
C PRO A 160 6.38 -1.21 -7.68
N SER A 161 6.58 -2.26 -8.47
CA SER A 161 7.70 -3.21 -8.32
C SER A 161 9.09 -2.59 -8.48
N GLN A 162 9.18 -1.43 -9.14
CA GLN A 162 10.41 -0.68 -9.37
C GLN A 162 10.70 0.35 -8.26
N THR A 163 9.77 0.55 -7.32
CA THR A 163 9.89 1.54 -6.25
C THR A 163 10.52 0.91 -5.01
N GLU A 164 11.46 1.63 -4.39
CA GLU A 164 12.02 1.22 -3.10
C GLU A 164 10.99 1.34 -1.98
N TYR A 165 10.90 0.30 -1.15
CA TYR A 165 10.01 0.35 0.01
C TYR A 165 10.63 1.18 1.13
N VAL A 166 10.04 2.35 1.37
CA VAL A 166 10.33 3.17 2.54
C VAL A 166 9.15 3.03 3.50
N PHE A 167 9.44 2.41 4.66
CA PHE A 167 8.49 2.34 5.77
C PHE A 167 8.33 3.69 6.47
#